data_AF-A0A8T1SWW1-F1
#
_entry.id   AF-A0A8T1SWW1-F1
#
_cell.length_a   1.000
_cell.length_b   1.000
_cell.length_c   1.000
_cell.angle_alpha   90.00
_cell.angle_beta   90.00
_cell.angle_gamma   90.00
#
_symmetry.space_group_name_H-M   'P 1'
#
loop_
_entity.id
_entity.type
_entity.pdbx_description
1 polymer ?
#
loop_
_entity_poly.entity_id
_entity_poly.type
_entity_poly.pdbx_seq_one_letter_code
_entity_poly.pdbx_strand_id
1 'polypeptide(L)'
;MLDGLAPFEFKTNPSWINPDYLVLLMSLEITYFICGLLFVLIVEEWVWDYAITVTAIHIIITAAVMSEFPLMLHWWMALGSGLILMICGGQVLAYCLFKDNFIYPVLDDF
;
A
#
# COMPACT_ATOMS: atom_id res chain seq x y z
N MET A 1 1.58 -22.80 -12.98
CA MET A 1 2.29 -21.76 -13.75
C MET A 1 2.16 -20.49 -12.93
N LEU A 2 3.25 -19.85 -12.51
CA LEU A 2 3.17 -18.58 -11.79
C LEU A 2 2.68 -17.54 -12.82
N ASP A 3 1.43 -17.11 -12.69
CA ASP A 3 0.91 -16.08 -13.58
C ASP A 3 1.51 -14.73 -13.17
N GLY A 4 2.34 -14.16 -14.05
CA GLY A 4 2.99 -12.88 -13.80
C GLY A 4 2.02 -11.70 -13.74
N LEU A 5 0.75 -11.91 -14.13
CA LEU A 5 -0.32 -10.92 -14.07
C LEU A 5 -0.99 -10.83 -12.70
N ALA A 6 -0.80 -11.82 -11.83
CA ALA A 6 -1.46 -11.90 -10.54
C ALA A 6 -1.39 -10.58 -9.72
N PRO A 7 -0.24 -9.89 -9.60
CA PRO A 7 -0.16 -8.64 -8.83
C PRO A 7 -1.03 -7.48 -9.36
N PHE A 8 -1.44 -7.54 -10.63
CA PHE A 8 -2.20 -6.49 -11.32
C PHE A 8 -3.64 -6.90 -11.61
N GLU A 9 -4.02 -8.12 -11.26
CA GLU A 9 -5.30 -8.68 -11.66
C GLU A 9 -6.45 -8.15 -10.79
N PHE A 10 -7.35 -7.36 -11.40
CA PHE A 10 -8.49 -6.72 -10.72
C PHE A 10 -9.87 -7.27 -11.13
N LYS A 11 -9.91 -8.18 -12.11
CA LYS A 11 -11.16 -8.71 -12.70
C LYS A 11 -11.69 -9.95 -11.97
N THR A 12 -10.90 -10.54 -11.08
CA THR A 12 -11.30 -11.69 -10.27
C THR A 12 -12.52 -11.34 -9.41
N ASN A 13 -13.58 -12.13 -9.54
CA ASN A 13 -14.81 -11.91 -8.78
C ASN A 13 -14.55 -12.09 -7.27
N PRO A 14 -15.06 -11.18 -6.42
CA PRO A 14 -14.88 -11.28 -4.98
C PRO A 14 -15.59 -12.51 -4.45
N SER A 15 -14.82 -13.40 -3.82
CA SER A 15 -15.35 -14.62 -3.22
C SER A 15 -14.46 -15.09 -2.08
N TRP A 16 -15.04 -15.26 -0.89
CA TRP A 16 -14.37 -15.80 0.30
C TRP A 16 -14.03 -17.29 0.20
N ILE A 17 -14.51 -17.97 -0.85
CA ILE A 17 -14.29 -19.39 -1.08
C ILE A 17 -13.29 -19.61 -2.22
N ASN A 18 -13.09 -18.60 -3.07
CA ASN A 18 -12.13 -18.69 -4.17
C ASN A 18 -10.70 -18.47 -3.62
N PRO A 19 -9.83 -19.49 -3.64
CA PRO A 19 -8.48 -19.37 -3.13
C PRO A 19 -7.66 -18.35 -3.92
N ASP A 20 -7.89 -18.21 -5.23
CA ASP A 20 -7.13 -17.28 -6.07
C ASP A 20 -7.42 -15.83 -5.68
N TYR A 21 -8.70 -15.50 -5.45
CA TYR A 21 -9.10 -14.18 -4.95
C TYR A 21 -8.50 -13.88 -3.58
N LEU A 22 -8.54 -14.84 -2.65
CA LEU A 22 -7.98 -14.66 -1.32
C LEU A 22 -6.47 -14.48 -1.34
N VAL A 23 -5.76 -15.26 -2.17
CA VAL A 23 -4.30 -15.14 -2.33
C VAL A 23 -3.93 -13.78 -2.90
N LEU A 24 -4.65 -13.31 -3.91
CA LEU A 24 -4.45 -11.97 -4.49
C LEU A 24 -4.66 -10.86 -3.46
N LEU A 25 -5.79 -10.91 -2.74
CA LEU A 25 -6.13 -9.93 -1.71
C LEU A 25 -5.09 -9.93 -0.59
N MET A 26 -4.80 -11.10 -0.01
CA MET A 26 -3.84 -11.21 1.10
C MET A 26 -2.43 -10.81 0.65
N SER A 27 -2.02 -11.17 -0.57
CA SER A 27 -0.70 -10.77 -1.08
C SER A 27 -0.60 -9.26 -1.25
N LEU A 28 -1.65 -8.59 -1.74
CA LEU A 28 -1.69 -7.14 -1.86
C LEU A 28 -1.53 -6.49 -0.48
N GLU A 29 -2.37 -6.89 0.49
CA GLU A 29 -2.38 -6.33 1.85
C GLU A 29 -1.04 -6.54 2.57
N ILE A 30 -0.49 -7.76 2.51
CA ILE A 30 0.80 -8.10 3.11
C ILE A 30 1.93 -7.31 2.45
N THR A 31 1.91 -7.16 1.13
CA THR A 31 2.93 -6.39 0.41
C THR A 31 2.91 -4.93 0.84
N TYR A 32 1.73 -4.31 0.86
CA TYR A 32 1.56 -2.93 1.33
C TYR A 32 2.02 -2.76 2.77
N PHE A 33 1.65 -3.68 3.66
CA PHE A 33 2.07 -3.65 5.05
C PHE A 33 3.60 -3.76 5.20
N ILE A 34 4.23 -4.77 4.57
CA ILE A 34 5.68 -4.98 4.63
C ILE A 34 6.42 -3.79 4.01
N CYS A 35 5.96 -3.29 2.86
CA CYS A 35 6.53 -2.10 2.24
C CYS A 35 6.47 -0.91 3.21
N GLY A 36 5.32 -0.64 3.83
CA GLY A 36 5.19 0.43 4.83
C GLY A 36 6.23 0.33 5.94
N LEU A 37 6.45 -0.88 6.47
CA LEU A 37 7.46 -1.11 7.51
C LEU A 37 8.90 -0.88 7.02
N LEU A 38 9.23 -1.36 5.81
CA LEU A 38 10.57 -1.21 5.24
C LEU A 38 10.88 0.25 4.87
N PHE A 39 9.91 0.98 4.32
CA PHE A 39 10.14 2.34 3.86
C PHE A 39 10.30 3.35 4.99
N VAL A 40 9.72 3.09 6.17
CA VAL A 40 10.01 3.89 7.37
C VAL A 40 11.50 3.93 7.68
N LEU A 41 12.21 2.82 7.48
CA LEU A 41 13.66 2.73 7.75
C LEU A 41 14.50 3.55 6.76
N ILE A 42 13.91 3.99 5.65
CA ILE A 42 14.60 4.69 4.56
C ILE A 42 14.19 6.16 4.52
N VAL A 43 12.89 6.44 4.56
CA VAL A 43 12.33 7.78 4.38
C VAL A 43 12.34 8.58 5.69
N GLU A 44 12.26 7.89 6.83
CA GLU A 44 12.25 8.40 8.22
C GLU A 44 11.07 9.36 8.53
N GLU A 45 10.84 10.37 7.69
CA GLU A 45 9.74 11.33 7.74
C GLU A 45 8.78 11.17 6.55
N TRP A 46 7.61 11.82 6.60
CA TRP A 46 6.66 11.90 5.47
C TRP A 46 6.26 10.56 4.80
N VAL A 47 6.22 9.46 5.56
CA VAL A 47 5.88 8.10 5.10
C VAL A 47 4.57 8.02 4.28
N TRP A 48 3.63 8.92 4.56
CA TRP A 48 2.35 9.02 3.86
C TRP A 48 2.47 9.51 2.41
N ASP A 49 3.41 10.42 2.11
CA ASP A 49 3.67 10.90 0.74
C ASP A 49 4.23 9.78 -0.14
N TYR A 50 5.18 9.01 0.43
CA TYR A 50 5.67 7.79 -0.19
C TYR A 50 4.53 6.80 -0.45
N ALA A 51 3.62 6.64 0.51
CA ALA A 51 2.53 5.70 0.37
C ALA A 51 1.54 6.04 -0.75
N ILE A 52 1.24 7.32 -0.92
CA ILE A 52 0.44 7.83 -2.02
C ILE A 52 1.18 7.59 -3.35
N THR A 53 2.48 7.89 -3.40
CA THR A 53 3.28 7.76 -4.62
C THR A 53 3.37 6.32 -5.12
N VAL A 54 3.66 5.35 -4.24
CA VAL A 54 3.66 3.93 -4.60
C VAL A 54 2.30 3.48 -5.10
N THR A 55 1.23 3.91 -4.44
CA THR A 55 -0.13 3.54 -4.84
C THR A 55 -0.49 4.10 -6.21
N ALA A 56 -0.13 5.35 -6.49
CA ALA A 56 -0.31 5.95 -7.80
C ALA A 56 0.48 5.20 -8.89
N ILE A 57 1.74 4.86 -8.62
CA ILE A 57 2.57 4.06 -9.54
C ILE A 57 1.93 2.68 -9.76
N HIS A 58 1.45 2.02 -8.71
CA HIS A 58 0.78 0.73 -8.82
C HIS A 58 -0.47 0.82 -9.70
N ILE A 59 -1.32 1.85 -9.53
CA ILE A 59 -2.49 2.08 -10.39
C ILE A 59 -2.08 2.25 -11.86
N ILE A 60 -1.05 3.06 -12.13
CA ILE A 60 -0.56 3.32 -13.50
C ILE A 60 -0.04 2.04 -14.13
N ILE A 61 0.78 1.26 -13.42
CA ILE A 61 1.33 0.00 -13.92
C ILE A 61 0.21 -1.01 -14.13
N THR A 62 -0.72 -1.16 -13.19
CA THR A 62 -1.88 -2.04 -13.31
C THR A 62 -2.69 -1.72 -14.56
N ALA A 63 -2.98 -0.42 -14.80
CA ALA A 63 -3.70 0.00 -15.99
C ALA A 63 -2.91 -0.28 -17.28
N ALA A 64 -1.60 -0.07 -17.28
CA ALA A 64 -0.74 -0.34 -18.43
C ALA A 64 -0.63 -1.85 -18.74
N VAL A 65 -0.41 -2.68 -17.73
CA VAL A 65 -0.29 -4.14 -17.85
C VAL A 65 -1.61 -4.75 -18.31
N MET A 66 -2.73 -4.34 -17.72
CA MET A 66 -4.05 -4.86 -18.07
C MET A 66 -4.61 -4.24 -19.34
N SER A 67 -3.96 -3.20 -19.88
CA SER A 67 -4.44 -2.40 -21.03
C SER A 67 -5.86 -1.83 -20.84
N GLU A 68 -6.31 -1.76 -19.59
CA GLU A 68 -7.65 -1.36 -19.18
C GLU A 68 -7.56 -0.65 -17.83
N PHE A 69 -8.36 0.40 -17.63
CA PHE A 69 -8.39 1.10 -16.36
C PHE A 69 -9.25 0.32 -15.33
N PRO A 70 -8.77 0.11 -14.10
CA PRO A 70 -9.51 -0.63 -13.08
C PRO A 70 -10.72 0.18 -12.59
N LEU A 71 -11.92 -0.19 -13.03
CA LEU A 71 -13.19 0.43 -12.59
C LEU A 71 -13.89 -0.35 -11.48
N MET A 72 -13.30 -1.47 -11.06
CA MET A 72 -13.91 -2.43 -10.14
C MET A 72 -13.82 -1.95 -8.70
N LEU A 73 -14.98 -1.66 -8.07
CA LEU A 73 -15.03 -1.09 -6.71
C LEU A 73 -14.33 -1.97 -5.66
N HIS A 74 -14.46 -3.29 -5.74
CA HIS A 74 -13.82 -4.20 -4.78
C HIS A 74 -12.30 -4.12 -4.83
N TRP A 75 -11.73 -3.90 -6.02
CA TRP A 75 -10.30 -3.67 -6.17
C TRP A 75 -9.86 -2.35 -5.53
N TRP A 76 -10.62 -1.28 -5.72
CA TRP A 76 -10.37 0.00 -5.03
C TRP A 76 -10.47 -0.10 -3.52
N MET A 77 -11.40 -0.91 -2.99
CA MET A 77 -11.49 -1.16 -1.56
C MET A 77 -10.25 -1.89 -1.03
N ALA A 78 -9.79 -2.95 -1.72
CA ALA A 78 -8.57 -3.68 -1.35
C ALA A 78 -7.32 -2.79 -1.43
N LEU A 79 -7.20 -1.97 -2.48
CA LEU A 79 -6.10 -1.03 -2.61
C LEU A 79 -6.15 0.05 -1.51
N GLY A 80 -7.36 0.53 -1.20
CA GLY A 80 -7.59 1.52 -0.14
C GLY A 80 -7.26 0.98 1.24
N SER A 81 -7.65 -0.26 1.56
CA SER A 81 -7.27 -0.91 2.83
C SER A 81 -5.76 -1.11 2.92
N GLY A 82 -5.12 -1.58 1.85
CA GLY A 82 -3.66 -1.70 1.79
C GLY A 82 -2.96 -0.36 2.02
N LEU A 83 -3.43 0.72 1.39
CA LEU A 83 -2.90 2.07 1.59
C LEU A 83 -3.04 2.53 3.06
N ILE A 84 -4.19 2.30 3.68
CA ILE A 84 -4.42 2.64 5.09
C ILE A 84 -3.47 1.83 5.98
N LEU A 85 -3.32 0.52 5.74
CA LEU A 85 -2.37 -0.32 6.47
C LEU A 85 -0.94 0.18 6.32
N MET A 86 -0.56 0.59 5.12
CA MET A 86 0.78 1.10 4.83
C MET A 86 1.06 2.41 5.56
N ILE A 87 0.11 3.36 5.54
CA ILE A 87 0.22 4.64 6.25
C ILE A 87 0.22 4.39 7.76
N CYS A 88 -0.77 3.68 8.30
CA CYS A 88 -0.88 3.45 9.74
C CYS A 88 0.30 2.63 10.27
N GLY A 89 0.66 1.52 9.62
CA GLY A 89 1.80 0.70 10.01
C GLY A 89 3.11 1.48 9.93
N GLY A 90 3.30 2.25 8.86
CA GLY A 90 4.46 3.10 8.67
C GLY A 90 4.56 4.18 9.74
N GLN A 91 3.49 4.94 9.99
CA GLN A 91 3.47 6.01 11.00
C GLN A 91 3.64 5.48 12.43
N VAL A 92 3.03 4.35 12.76
CA VAL A 92 3.21 3.70 14.08
C VAL A 92 4.67 3.28 14.26
N LEU A 93 5.28 2.68 13.26
CA LEU A 93 6.69 2.27 13.34
C LEU A 93 7.63 3.49 13.40
N ALA A 94 7.39 4.51 12.58
CA ALA A 94 8.15 5.76 12.60
C ALA A 94 8.07 6.43 13.96
N TYR A 95 6.86 6.49 14.55
CA TYR A 95 6.67 6.96 15.91
C TYR A 95 7.49 6.12 16.90
N CYS A 96 7.43 4.79 16.84
CA CYS A 96 8.19 3.95 17.77
C CYS A 96 9.72 4.09 17.65
N LEU A 97 10.26 4.27 16.44
CA LEU A 97 11.70 4.33 16.19
C LEU A 97 12.29 5.74 16.40
N PHE A 98 11.53 6.77 16.03
CA PHE A 98 12.02 8.15 15.98
C PHE A 98 11.36 9.05 17.02
N LYS A 99 10.56 8.52 17.96
CA LYS A 99 9.91 9.28 19.04
C LYS A 99 10.82 10.28 19.74
N ASP A 100 12.05 9.86 20.00
CA ASP A 100 13.04 10.64 20.77
C ASP A 100 13.98 11.47 19.88
N ASN A 101 13.92 11.29 18.55
CA ASN A 101 14.73 11.97 17.54
C ASN A 101 13.91 12.86 16.60
N PHE A 102 12.59 12.93 16.76
CA PHE A 102 11.73 13.74 15.91
C PHE A 102 12.09 15.22 16.13
N ILE A 103 12.88 15.76 15.20
CA ILE A 103 12.96 17.19 14.94
C ILE A 103 11.62 17.57 14.29
N TYR A 104 10.51 17.45 15.03
CA TYR A 104 9.45 18.39 14.75
C TYR A 104 10.08 19.76 15.01
N PRO A 105 10.10 20.70 14.05
CA PRO A 105 10.37 22.07 14.41
C PRO A 105 9.31 22.38 15.45
N VAL A 106 9.78 22.50 16.68
CA VAL A 106 9.05 23.07 17.78
C VAL A 106 8.44 24.34 17.20
N LEU A 107 7.12 24.35 17.02
CA LEU A 107 6.35 25.54 16.65
C LEU A 107 6.31 26.50 17.86
N ASP A 108 7.41 26.61 18.62
CA ASP A 108 7.64 27.69 19.56
C ASP A 108 8.31 28.80 18.74
N ASP A 109 7.50 29.53 17.97
CA ASP A 109 7.71 30.94 17.64
C ASP A 109 6.61 31.40 16.66
N PHE A 110 5.39 31.61 17.19
CA PHE A 110 4.42 32.56 16.65
C PHE A 110 3.68 33.27 17.80
#